data_AF-A0A0Q7X6H0-F1
#
_entry.id   AF-A0A0Q7X6H0-F1
#
_cell.length_a   1.000
_cell.length_b   1.000
_cell.length_c   1.000
_cell.angle_alpha   90.00
_cell.angle_beta   90.00
_cell.angle_gamma   90.00
#
_symmetry.space_group_name_H-M   'P 1'
#
loop_
_entity.id
_entity.type
_entity.pdbx_description
1 polymer ?
#
loop_
_entity_poly.entity_id
_entity_poly.type
_entity_poly.pdbx_seq_one_letter_code
_entity_poly.pdbx_strand_id
1 'polypeptide(L)'
;MKKALLFAVLGMAAASQAGAQGLFKCTVDGKVTYQSMPCPKIGAAIDYPPPPTAAQVKAAQTRAQEDRERADELAARNREAREKKAKEDSEAARDVAASKPAPKQSCDSLRTRREELYGQRNENRRNSQLDAMSRTQNDIDKLESEYTKNACGPLD
;
A
#
# COMPACT_ATOMS: atom_id res chain seq x y z
N MET A 1 42.41 -44.46 28.73
CA MET A 1 42.61 -43.15 29.38
C MET A 1 43.61 -42.21 28.66
N LYS A 2 43.89 -42.39 27.35
CA LYS A 2 44.77 -41.48 26.58
C LYS A 2 44.02 -40.56 25.60
N LYS A 3 42.73 -40.85 25.32
CA LYS A 3 41.92 -40.09 24.36
C LYS A 3 41.20 -38.87 24.99
N ALA A 4 40.99 -38.86 26.30
CA ALA A 4 40.38 -37.74 27.02
C ALA A 4 41.35 -36.55 27.21
N LEU A 5 42.66 -36.80 27.18
CA LEU A 5 43.69 -35.78 27.34
C LEU A 5 43.97 -34.98 26.05
N LEU A 6 43.60 -35.52 24.89
CA LEU A 6 43.79 -34.86 23.59
C LEU A 6 42.71 -33.80 23.30
N PHE A 7 41.50 -33.95 23.82
CA PHE A 7 40.41 -32.99 23.61
C PHE A 7 40.48 -31.78 24.56
N ALA A 8 41.12 -31.91 25.73
CA ALA A 8 41.29 -30.79 26.67
C ALA A 8 42.35 -29.78 26.20
N VAL A 9 43.33 -30.20 25.38
CA VAL A 9 44.41 -29.33 24.89
C VAL A 9 44.00 -28.53 23.64
N LEU A 10 43.06 -29.04 22.83
CA LEU A 10 42.61 -28.35 21.61
C LEU A 10 41.61 -27.20 21.88
N GLY A 11 40.92 -27.19 23.03
CA GLY A 11 39.93 -26.16 23.37
C GLY A 11 40.52 -24.83 23.86
N MET A 12 41.81 -24.81 24.23
CA MET A 12 42.44 -23.64 24.88
C MET A 12 43.15 -22.69 23.90
N ALA A 13 43.24 -23.03 22.61
CA ALA A 13 43.96 -22.24 21.61
C ALA A 13 43.10 -21.19 20.87
N ALA A 14 41.77 -21.20 21.05
CA ALA A 14 40.87 -20.33 20.27
C ALA A 14 40.47 -19.01 20.96
N ALA A 15 40.93 -18.74 22.19
CA ALA A 15 40.44 -17.63 23.01
C ALA A 15 41.35 -16.39 23.09
N SER A 16 42.43 -16.32 22.30
CA SER A 16 43.45 -15.26 22.47
C SER A 16 43.70 -14.41 21.22
N GLN A 17 42.63 -13.91 20.59
CA GLN A 17 42.71 -12.75 19.68
C GLN A 17 41.55 -11.76 19.88
N ALA A 18 41.11 -11.54 21.12
CA ALA A 18 40.50 -10.26 21.48
C ALA A 18 41.61 -9.36 22.02
N GLY A 19 42.56 -9.01 21.15
CA GLY A 19 43.51 -7.95 21.47
C GLY A 19 42.69 -6.69 21.72
N ALA A 20 42.84 -6.08 22.89
CA ALA A 20 42.38 -4.72 23.11
C ALA A 20 42.85 -3.90 21.89
N GLN A 21 41.91 -3.42 21.08
CA GLN A 21 42.23 -2.57 19.94
C GLN A 21 42.86 -1.32 20.56
N GLY A 22 44.19 -1.30 20.60
CA GLY A 22 44.95 -0.26 21.27
C GLY A 22 44.56 1.06 20.65
N LEU A 23 43.80 1.87 21.38
CA LEU A 23 43.46 3.22 20.96
C LEU A 23 44.64 4.10 21.36
N PHE A 24 45.43 4.51 20.40
CA PHE A 24 46.53 5.43 20.63
C PHE A 24 45.95 6.83 20.77
N LYS A 25 46.16 7.45 21.93
CA LYS A 25 45.84 8.86 22.17
C LYS A 25 46.95 9.71 21.57
N CYS A 26 46.65 10.38 20.47
CA CYS A 26 47.60 11.25 19.77
C CYS A 26 47.22 12.71 19.98
N THR A 27 48.17 13.51 20.44
CA THR A 27 48.01 14.97 20.53
C THR A 27 48.74 15.60 19.36
N VAL A 28 48.00 16.12 18.39
CA VAL A 28 48.54 16.81 17.20
C VAL A 28 47.92 18.21 17.16
N ASP A 29 48.75 19.24 17.08
CA ASP A 29 48.32 20.66 17.05
C ASP A 29 47.32 21.06 18.15
N GLY A 30 47.52 20.54 19.37
CA GLY A 30 46.67 20.84 20.53
C GLY A 30 45.31 20.13 20.55
N LYS A 31 44.99 19.32 19.52
CA LYS A 31 43.78 18.49 19.47
C LYS A 31 44.11 17.04 19.81
N VAL A 32 43.28 16.44 20.67
CA VAL A 32 43.39 15.02 21.03
C VAL A 32 42.58 14.21 20.02
N THR A 33 43.27 13.33 19.29
CA THR A 33 42.64 12.36 18.39
C THR A 33 42.96 10.96 18.87
N TYR A 34 42.02 10.04 18.70
CA TYR A 34 42.18 8.64 19.06
C TYR A 34 42.21 7.79 17.79
N GLN A 35 43.25 6.98 17.62
CA GLN A 35 43.44 6.20 16.42
C GLN A 35 43.76 4.75 16.75
N SER A 36 43.36 3.85 15.85
CA SER A 36 43.66 2.41 15.95
C SER A 36 45.08 2.05 15.50
N MET A 37 45.83 3.01 14.95
CA MET A 37 47.21 2.87 14.53
C MET A 37 48.13 3.72 15.44
N PRO A 38 49.41 3.32 15.65
CA PRO A 38 50.35 4.06 16.48
C PRO A 38 50.45 5.52 16.05
N CYS A 39 50.53 6.44 17.02
CA CYS A 39 50.68 7.86 16.72
C CYS A 39 51.90 8.05 15.82
N PRO A 40 51.75 8.71 14.66
CA PRO A 40 52.88 9.00 13.84
C PRO A 40 53.79 9.97 14.61
N LYS A 41 55.12 9.82 14.50
CA LYS A 41 56.11 10.55 15.32
C LYS A 41 55.78 12.04 15.36
N ILE A 42 56.00 12.70 16.50
CA ILE A 42 55.74 14.14 16.73
C ILE A 42 56.11 14.94 15.46
N GLY A 43 55.12 15.55 14.82
CA GLY A 43 55.28 16.32 13.58
C GLY A 43 54.79 15.64 12.29
N ALA A 44 54.34 14.39 12.33
CA ALA A 44 53.71 13.77 11.18
C ALA A 44 52.26 14.25 11.03
N ALA A 45 52.08 15.23 10.14
CA ALA A 45 50.78 15.72 9.74
C ALA A 45 49.90 14.57 9.26
N ILE A 46 48.68 14.48 9.81
CA ILE A 46 47.65 13.60 9.26
C ILE A 46 47.29 14.16 7.88
N ASP A 47 47.53 13.38 6.84
CA ASP A 47 47.19 13.73 5.46
C ASP A 47 45.66 13.73 5.32
N TYR A 48 45.05 14.90 5.52
CA TYR A 48 43.64 15.11 5.20
C TYR A 48 43.56 15.58 3.74
N PRO A 49 42.70 14.96 2.92
CA PRO A 49 42.46 15.48 1.59
C PRO A 49 42.01 16.94 1.71
N PRO A 50 42.47 17.81 0.80
CA PRO A 50 42.11 19.22 0.85
C PRO A 50 40.59 19.37 0.80
N PRO A 51 40.02 20.38 1.48
CA PRO A 51 38.60 20.63 1.43
C PRO A 51 38.17 20.85 -0.03
N PRO A 52 36.96 20.41 -0.40
CA PRO A 52 36.48 20.55 -1.77
C PRO A 52 36.49 22.02 -2.18
N THR A 53 36.91 22.27 -3.41
CA THR A 53 36.96 23.63 -3.96
C THR A 53 35.53 24.18 -4.11
N ALA A 54 35.38 25.51 -4.11
CA ALA A 54 34.08 26.14 -4.33
C ALA A 54 33.42 25.69 -5.65
N ALA A 55 34.23 25.42 -6.68
CA ALA A 55 33.76 24.87 -7.95
C ALA A 55 33.20 23.45 -7.80
N GLN A 56 33.87 22.58 -7.03
CA GLN A 56 33.39 21.22 -6.75
C GLN A 56 32.09 21.23 -5.95
N VAL A 57 31.97 22.13 -4.96
CA VAL A 57 30.73 22.30 -4.18
C VAL A 57 29.59 22.77 -5.08
N LYS A 58 29.82 23.76 -5.94
CA LYS A 58 28.81 24.25 -6.88
C LYS A 58 28.36 23.15 -7.86
N ALA A 59 29.32 22.41 -8.44
CA ALA A 59 29.02 21.30 -9.34
C ALA A 59 28.27 20.14 -8.65
N ALA A 60 28.52 19.90 -7.36
CA ALA A 60 27.77 18.93 -6.58
C ALA A 60 26.33 19.41 -6.30
N GLN A 61 26.15 20.70 -5.99
CA GLN A 61 24.83 21.29 -5.78
C GLN A 61 23.97 21.26 -7.05
N THR A 62 24.55 21.60 -8.21
CA THR A 62 23.83 21.52 -9.49
C THR A 62 23.36 20.09 -9.79
N ARG A 63 24.24 19.08 -9.63
CA ARG A 63 23.85 17.68 -9.80
C ARG A 63 22.76 17.24 -8.83
N ALA A 64 22.87 17.63 -7.57
CA ALA A 64 21.85 17.32 -6.57
C ALA A 64 20.50 17.97 -6.89
N GLN A 65 20.49 19.15 -7.51
CA GLN A 65 19.27 19.79 -7.97
C GLN A 65 18.66 19.06 -9.17
N GLU A 66 19.45 18.75 -10.19
CA GLU A 66 19.00 17.97 -11.36
C GLU A 66 18.42 16.60 -10.96
N ASP A 67 19.06 15.92 -10.01
CA ASP A 67 18.59 14.62 -9.54
C ASP A 67 17.25 14.73 -8.78
N ARG A 68 17.04 15.81 -8.04
CA ARG A 68 15.75 16.08 -7.39
C ARG A 68 14.66 16.34 -8.43
N GLU A 69 14.94 17.18 -9.42
CA GLU A 69 14.00 17.49 -10.50
C GLU A 69 13.60 16.21 -11.26
N ARG A 70 14.56 15.36 -11.62
CA ARG A 70 14.27 14.05 -12.25
C ARG A 70 13.45 13.13 -11.34
N ALA A 71 13.75 13.09 -10.04
CA ALA A 71 13.01 12.27 -9.09
C ALA A 71 11.56 12.73 -8.97
N ASP A 72 11.33 14.04 -8.92
CA ASP A 72 10.00 14.64 -8.84
C ASP A 72 9.18 14.38 -10.11
N GLU A 73 9.78 14.52 -11.30
CA GLU A 73 9.14 14.18 -12.57
C GLU A 73 8.75 12.70 -12.64
N LEU A 74 9.65 11.79 -12.21
CA LEU A 74 9.37 10.37 -12.18
C LEU A 74 8.24 10.05 -11.20
N ALA A 75 8.24 10.69 -10.02
CA ALA A 75 7.17 10.54 -9.04
C ALA A 75 5.82 11.03 -9.58
N ALA A 76 5.81 12.17 -10.28
CA ALA A 76 4.61 12.71 -10.92
C ALA A 76 4.05 11.75 -11.99
N ARG A 77 4.89 11.27 -12.91
CA ARG A 77 4.47 10.31 -13.94
C ARG A 77 3.94 9.00 -13.33
N ASN A 78 4.59 8.51 -12.27
CA ASN A 78 4.13 7.30 -11.59
C ASN A 78 2.77 7.49 -10.90
N ARG A 79 2.49 8.67 -10.34
CA ARG A 79 1.17 8.99 -9.78
C ARG A 79 0.11 9.01 -10.88
N GLU A 80 0.37 9.73 -11.97
CA GLU A 80 -0.56 9.81 -13.11
C GLU A 80 -0.86 8.42 -13.70
N ALA A 81 0.17 7.59 -13.90
CA ALA A 81 0.00 6.23 -14.41
C ALA A 81 -0.86 5.36 -13.49
N ARG A 82 -0.70 5.47 -12.17
CA ARG A 82 -1.51 4.75 -11.19
C ARG A 82 -2.95 5.23 -11.19
N GLU A 83 -3.18 6.54 -11.27
CA GLU A 83 -4.52 7.11 -11.32
C GLU A 83 -5.24 6.71 -12.61
N LYS A 84 -4.55 6.75 -13.75
CA LYS A 84 -5.11 6.30 -15.03
C LYS A 84 -5.49 4.82 -14.97
N LYS A 85 -4.58 3.97 -14.49
CA LYS A 85 -4.86 2.55 -14.33
C LYS A 85 -6.03 2.28 -13.37
N ALA A 86 -6.10 3.00 -12.25
CA ALA A 86 -7.20 2.86 -11.31
C ALA A 86 -8.56 3.26 -11.92
N LYS A 87 -8.59 4.28 -12.79
CA LYS A 87 -9.79 4.65 -13.54
C LYS A 87 -10.17 3.57 -14.54
N GLU A 88 -9.23 3.10 -15.35
CA GLU A 88 -9.46 2.02 -16.32
C GLU A 88 -9.95 0.74 -15.63
N ASP A 89 -9.32 0.33 -14.52
CA ASP A 89 -9.73 -0.83 -13.73
C ASP A 89 -11.14 -0.64 -13.14
N SER A 90 -11.47 0.58 -12.67
CA SER A 90 -12.81 0.88 -12.16
C SER A 90 -13.88 0.89 -13.26
N GLU A 91 -13.56 1.39 -14.44
CA GLU A 91 -14.46 1.38 -15.59
C GLU A 91 -14.70 -0.06 -16.07
N ALA A 92 -13.63 -0.83 -16.24
CA ALA A 92 -13.73 -2.26 -16.56
C ALA A 92 -14.54 -3.04 -15.52
N ALA A 93 -14.35 -2.76 -14.23
CA ALA A 93 -15.15 -3.39 -13.17
C ALA A 93 -16.64 -3.02 -13.24
N ARG A 94 -16.97 -1.78 -13.59
CA ARG A 94 -18.35 -1.32 -13.80
C ARG A 94 -18.98 -1.98 -15.02
N ASP A 95 -18.25 -2.11 -16.12
CA ASP A 95 -18.74 -2.76 -17.33
C ASP A 95 -18.98 -4.25 -17.09
N VAL A 96 -18.08 -4.91 -16.36
CA VAL A 96 -18.28 -6.31 -15.92
C VAL A 96 -19.48 -6.43 -14.98
N ALA A 97 -19.70 -5.47 -14.08
CA ALA A 97 -20.87 -5.47 -13.19
C ALA A 97 -22.17 -5.23 -13.96
N ALA A 98 -22.17 -4.32 -14.95
CA ALA A 98 -23.32 -3.99 -15.77
C ALA A 98 -23.71 -5.11 -16.74
N SER A 99 -22.72 -5.88 -17.23
CA SER A 99 -22.94 -7.03 -18.12
C SER A 99 -23.35 -8.31 -17.38
N LYS A 100 -23.21 -8.37 -16.05
CA LYS A 100 -23.72 -9.50 -15.26
C LYS A 100 -25.25 -9.42 -15.22
N PRO A 101 -25.97 -10.45 -15.69
CA PRO A 101 -27.41 -10.50 -15.53
C PRO A 101 -27.73 -10.46 -14.03
N ALA A 102 -28.64 -9.56 -13.65
CA ALA A 102 -29.13 -9.49 -12.28
C ALA A 102 -29.61 -10.89 -11.84
N PRO A 103 -29.35 -11.31 -10.58
CA PRO A 103 -29.85 -12.58 -10.09
C PRO A 103 -31.37 -12.60 -10.28
N LYS A 104 -31.87 -13.63 -10.96
CA LYS A 104 -33.32 -13.81 -11.13
C LYS A 104 -33.95 -13.86 -9.74
N GLN A 105 -34.89 -12.95 -9.47
CA GLN A 105 -35.66 -13.01 -8.23
C GLN A 105 -36.46 -14.30 -8.19
N SER A 106 -36.57 -14.92 -7.02
CA SER A 106 -37.38 -16.14 -6.89
C SER A 106 -38.85 -15.79 -7.07
N CYS A 107 -39.61 -16.67 -7.71
CA CYS A 107 -41.04 -16.49 -7.90
C CYS A 107 -41.79 -16.33 -6.56
N ASP A 108 -41.32 -16.98 -5.49
CA ASP A 108 -41.84 -16.79 -4.14
C ASP A 108 -41.62 -15.35 -3.62
N SER A 109 -40.41 -14.78 -3.79
CA SER A 109 -40.17 -13.40 -3.38
C SER A 109 -41.03 -12.40 -4.14
N LEU A 110 -41.24 -12.65 -5.44
CA LEU A 110 -42.11 -11.81 -6.27
C LEU A 110 -43.58 -11.94 -5.86
N ARG A 111 -44.03 -13.14 -5.47
CA ARG A 111 -45.39 -13.38 -5.00
C ARG A 111 -45.67 -12.66 -3.67
N THR A 112 -44.77 -12.80 -2.69
CA THR A 112 -44.87 -12.06 -1.42
C THR A 112 -44.89 -10.56 -1.65
N ARG A 113 -44.00 -10.05 -2.52
CA ARG A 113 -43.94 -8.62 -2.81
C ARG A 113 -45.20 -8.12 -3.52
N ARG A 114 -45.82 -8.94 -4.38
CA ARG A 114 -47.12 -8.64 -5.01
C ARG A 114 -48.20 -8.44 -3.95
N GLU A 115 -48.32 -9.39 -3.02
CA GLU A 115 -49.31 -9.34 -1.93
C GLU A 115 -49.15 -8.06 -1.08
N GLU A 116 -47.91 -7.70 -0.75
CA GLU A 116 -47.60 -6.46 -0.03
C GLU A 116 -48.07 -5.21 -0.78
N LEU A 117 -47.79 -5.11 -2.08
CA LEU A 117 -48.14 -3.95 -2.90
C LEU A 117 -49.67 -3.81 -3.07
N TYR A 118 -50.40 -4.92 -3.25
CA TYR A 118 -51.86 -4.87 -3.25
C TYR A 118 -52.43 -4.48 -1.89
N GLY A 119 -51.81 -4.95 -0.79
CA GLY A 119 -52.13 -4.50 0.56
C GLY A 119 -51.94 -3.00 0.74
N GLN A 120 -50.79 -2.46 0.35
CA GLN A 120 -50.48 -1.03 0.39
C GLN A 120 -51.41 -0.20 -0.48
N ARG A 121 -51.74 -0.66 -1.69
CA ARG A 121 -52.68 0.02 -2.57
C ARG A 121 -54.07 0.12 -1.93
N ASN A 122 -54.54 -0.97 -1.31
CA ASN A 122 -55.82 -0.98 -0.61
C ASN A 122 -55.82 -0.03 0.59
N GLU A 123 -54.71 0.03 1.33
CA GLU A 123 -54.53 0.96 2.44
C GLU A 123 -54.50 2.42 1.97
N ASN A 124 -53.73 2.72 0.93
CA ASN A 124 -53.68 4.04 0.31
C ASN A 124 -55.07 4.47 -0.22
N ARG A 125 -55.85 3.53 -0.75
CA ARG A 125 -57.24 3.78 -1.16
C ARG A 125 -58.14 4.09 0.05
N ARG A 126 -58.02 3.35 1.15
CA ARG A 126 -58.78 3.62 2.39
C ARG A 126 -58.45 4.99 2.97
N ASN A 127 -57.18 5.40 2.86
CA ASN A 127 -56.68 6.67 3.38
C ASN A 127 -56.76 7.83 2.37
N SER A 128 -57.41 7.63 1.22
CA SER A 128 -57.57 8.63 0.16
C SER A 128 -56.25 9.24 -0.35
N GLN A 129 -55.14 8.50 -0.28
CA GLN A 129 -53.82 8.93 -0.72
C GLN A 129 -53.62 8.62 -2.22
N LEU A 130 -54.21 9.45 -3.09
CA LEU A 130 -54.21 9.23 -4.54
C LEU A 130 -52.81 9.18 -5.16
N ASP A 131 -51.89 10.06 -4.74
CA ASP A 131 -50.52 10.08 -5.24
C ASP A 131 -49.73 8.83 -4.83
N ALA A 132 -49.89 8.38 -3.58
CA ALA A 132 -49.28 7.14 -3.09
C ALA A 132 -49.87 5.92 -3.81
N MET A 133 -51.17 5.93 -4.10
CA MET A 133 -51.83 4.89 -4.86
C MET A 133 -51.29 4.80 -6.30
N SER A 134 -51.08 5.93 -6.98
CA SER A 134 -50.48 5.98 -8.32
C SER A 134 -49.06 5.40 -8.34
N ARG A 135 -48.23 5.76 -7.35
CA ARG A 135 -46.89 5.17 -7.19
C ARG A 135 -46.94 3.66 -6.96
N THR A 136 -47.82 3.21 -6.06
CA THR A 136 -47.99 1.78 -5.76
C THR A 136 -48.49 1.02 -7.00
N GLN A 137 -49.34 1.63 -7.83
CA GLN A 137 -49.79 1.04 -9.09
C GLN A 137 -48.62 0.84 -10.06
N ASN A 138 -47.77 1.86 -10.24
CA ASN A 138 -46.58 1.73 -11.08
C ASN A 138 -45.65 0.62 -10.60
N ASP A 139 -45.51 0.46 -9.28
CA ASP A 139 -44.71 -0.62 -8.68
C ASP A 139 -45.33 -2.01 -8.93
N ILE A 140 -46.65 -2.12 -8.91
CA ILE A 140 -47.37 -3.36 -9.28
C ILE A 140 -47.11 -3.69 -10.75
N ASP A 141 -47.28 -2.73 -11.67
CA ASP A 141 -47.11 -2.94 -13.11
C ASP A 141 -45.67 -3.39 -13.43
N LYS A 142 -44.68 -2.79 -12.75
CA LYS A 142 -43.27 -3.19 -12.84
C LYS A 142 -43.07 -4.62 -12.34
N LEU A 143 -43.66 -4.97 -11.19
CA LEU A 143 -43.55 -6.31 -10.63
C LEU A 143 -44.21 -7.37 -11.54
N GLU A 144 -45.34 -7.07 -12.18
CA GLU A 144 -45.98 -7.99 -13.13
C GLU A 144 -45.11 -8.20 -14.39
N SER A 145 -44.41 -7.16 -14.85
CA SER A 145 -43.37 -7.30 -15.90
C SER A 145 -42.23 -8.23 -15.46
N GLU A 146 -41.80 -8.16 -14.19
CA GLU A 146 -40.78 -9.05 -13.65
C GLU A 146 -41.30 -10.49 -13.49
N TYR A 147 -42.57 -10.66 -13.11
CA TYR A 147 -43.23 -11.97 -12.99
C TYR A 147 -43.28 -12.72 -14.32
N THR A 148 -43.64 -12.00 -15.40
CA THR A 148 -43.68 -12.53 -16.77
C THR A 148 -42.28 -12.83 -17.31
N LYS A 149 -41.30 -11.93 -17.09
CA LYS A 149 -39.90 -12.16 -17.49
C LYS A 149 -39.28 -13.38 -16.81
N ASN A 150 -39.63 -13.66 -15.57
CA ASN A 150 -39.14 -14.82 -14.82
C ASN A 150 -39.96 -16.10 -15.07
N ALA A 151 -41.00 -16.06 -15.91
CA ALA A 151 -41.86 -17.18 -16.27
C ALA A 151 -42.45 -17.90 -15.03
N CYS A 152 -42.87 -17.14 -14.02
CA CYS A 152 -43.30 -17.66 -12.72
C CYS A 152 -44.67 -18.39 -12.70
N GLY A 153 -45.23 -18.71 -13.88
CA GLY A 153 -46.52 -19.39 -14.02
C GLY A 153 -47.73 -18.52 -13.66
N PRO A 154 -48.96 -18.98 -13.96
CA PRO A 154 -50.17 -18.35 -13.46
C PRO A 154 -50.28 -18.52 -11.94
N LEU A 155 -50.90 -17.54 -11.30
CA LEU A 155 -51.18 -17.57 -9.86
C LEU A 155 -52.51 -18.30 -9.67
N ASP A 156 -52.45 -19.52 -9.14
CA ASP A 156 -53.63 -20.28 -8.71
C ASP A 156 -54.26 -19.68 -7.43
#